data_AF-A0A1R1C9N0-F1
#
_entry.id   AF-A0A1R1C9N0-F1
#
_cell.length_a   1.000
_cell.length_b   1.000
_cell.length_c   1.000
_cell.angle_alpha   90.00
_cell.angle_beta   90.00
_cell.angle_gamma   90.00
#
_symmetry.space_group_name_H-M   'P 1'
#
loop_
_entity.id
_entity.type
_entity.pdbx_description
1 polymer ?
#
loop_
_entity_poly.entity_id
_entity_poly.type
_entity_poly.pdbx_seq_one_letter_code
_entity_poly.pdbx_strand_id
1 'polypeptide(L)' 'MFVFGGILFIFIGISMMLNPKFFWELNDQWKSKDGTEPSDLYIFNKRIGGIICTVVGVILLLIKILS' A
#
# COMPACT_ATOMS: atom_id res chain seq x y z
N MET A 1 -16.89 -12.51 -4.69
CA MET A 1 -16.72 -11.12 -4.21
C MET A 1 -15.40 -10.94 -3.44
N PHE A 2 -15.10 -11.74 -2.41
CA PHE A 2 -13.87 -11.58 -1.59
C PHE A 2 -12.53 -11.84 -2.29
N VAL A 3 -12.47 -12.73 -3.29
CA VAL A 3 -11.23 -13.02 -4.05
C VAL A 3 -10.72 -11.77 -4.78
N PHE A 4 -11.61 -11.03 -5.43
CA PHE A 4 -11.27 -9.81 -6.15
C PHE A 4 -10.70 -8.73 -5.21
N GLY A 5 -11.29 -8.59 -4.01
CA GLY A 5 -10.77 -7.70 -2.97
C GLY A 5 -9.37 -8.08 -2.48
N GLY A 6 -9.13 -9.37 -2.21
CA GLY A 6 -7.82 -9.85 -1.77
C GLY A 6 -6.71 -9.59 -2.79
N ILE A 7 -6.99 -9.83 -4.08
CA ILE A 7 -6.04 -9.55 -5.18
C ILE A 7 -5.74 -8.04 -5.27
N LEU A 8 -6.76 -7.19 -5.16
CA LEU A 8 -6.59 -5.73 -5.13
C LEU A 8 -5.69 -5.28 -3.99
N PHE A 9 -5.91 -5.80 -2.77
CA PHE A 9 -5.08 -5.47 -1.61
C PHE A 9 -3.62 -5.89 -1.78
N ILE A 10 -3.36 -7.08 -2.36
CA ILE A 10 -2.00 -7.53 -2.67
C ILE A 10 -1.34 -6.59 -3.69
N PHE A 11 -2.07 -6.25 -4.75
CA PHE A 11 -1.55 -5.39 -5.83
C PHE A 11 -1.23 -3.97 -5.32
N ILE A 12 -2.11 -3.41 -4.49
CA ILE A 12 -1.91 -2.11 -3.83
C ILE A 12 -0.73 -2.17 -2.86
N GLY A 13 -0.62 -3.22 -2.04
CA GLY A 13 0.48 -3.39 -1.10
C GLY A 13 1.85 -3.50 -1.77
N ILE A 14 1.93 -4.25 -2.87
CA ILE A 14 3.16 -4.37 -3.69
C ILE A 14 3.48 -3.03 -4.37
N SER A 15 2.49 -2.34 -4.92
CA SER A 15 2.67 -1.03 -5.55
C SER A 15 3.20 0.02 -4.54
N MET A 16 2.69 0.00 -3.31
CA MET A 16 3.17 0.84 -2.20
C MET A 16 4.64 0.54 -1.81
N MET A 17 5.10 -0.70 -1.96
CA MET A 17 6.50 -1.07 -1.71
C MET A 17 7.44 -0.61 -2.83
N LEU A 18 7.03 -0.81 -4.09
CA LEU A 18 7.86 -0.53 -5.26
C LEU A 18 8.04 0.97 -5.49
N ASN A 19 6.97 1.75 -5.37
CA ASN A 19 7.00 3.20 -5.59
C ASN A 19 6.22 3.96 -4.51
N PRO A 20 6.77 4.05 -3.28
CA PRO A 20 6.16 4.84 -2.22
C PRO A 20 6.07 6.34 -2.57
N LYS A 21 6.96 6.84 -3.45
CA LYS A 21 6.93 8.21 -3.96
C LYS A 21 5.68 8.50 -4.81
N PHE A 22 5.23 7.56 -5.63
CA PHE A 22 4.01 7.72 -6.43
C PHE A 22 2.76 7.85 -5.54
N PHE A 23 2.71 7.08 -4.45
CA PHE A 23 1.64 7.21 -3.45
C PHE A 23 1.72 8.51 -2.63
N TRP A 24 2.93 9.03 -2.42
CA TRP A 24 3.14 10.34 -1.80
C TRP A 24 2.63 11.46 -2.71
N GLU A 25 2.99 11.41 -4.00
CA GLU A 25 2.50 12.35 -4.99
C GLU A 25 0.96 12.34 -5.02
N LEU A 26 0.32 11.18 -5.10
CA LEU A 26 -1.14 11.11 -5.11
C LEU A 26 -1.81 11.62 -3.83
N ASN A 27 -1.29 11.32 -2.64
CA ASN A 27 -2.01 11.55 -1.38
C ASN A 27 -1.57 12.77 -0.57
N ASP A 28 -0.31 13.16 -0.66
CA ASP A 28 0.29 14.14 0.24
C ASP A 28 0.93 15.33 -0.48
N GLN A 29 1.22 15.26 -1.79
CA GLN A 29 1.74 16.43 -2.54
C GLN A 29 0.80 17.63 -2.45
N TRP A 30 -0.52 17.37 -2.49
CA TRP A 30 -1.53 18.42 -2.47
C TRP A 30 -1.74 19.01 -1.06
N LYS A 31 -1.24 18.33 -0.02
CA LYS A 31 -1.28 18.81 1.37
C LYS A 31 -0.01 19.55 1.76
N SER A 32 1.14 19.20 1.18
CA SER A 32 2.39 19.91 1.45
C SER A 32 2.44 21.22 0.67
N LYS A 33 2.48 22.35 1.38
CA LYS A 33 2.58 23.69 0.78
C LYS A 33 3.97 23.95 0.14
N ASP A 34 4.98 23.17 0.52
CA ASP A 34 6.39 23.40 0.15
C ASP A 34 6.96 22.38 -0.86
N GLY A 35 6.21 21.35 -1.29
CA GLY A 35 6.67 20.42 -2.33
C GLY A 35 7.99 19.70 -2.02
N THR A 36 8.46 19.74 -0.78
CA THR A 36 9.71 19.12 -0.35
C THR A 36 9.57 17.60 -0.47
N GLU A 37 10.61 16.96 -1.02
CA GLU A 37 10.67 15.52 -1.27
C GLU A 37 10.14 14.68 -0.08
N PRO A 38 9.54 13.51 -0.35
CA PRO A 38 9.03 12.64 0.70
C PRO A 38 10.14 12.31 1.69
N SER A 39 9.90 12.60 2.97
CA SER A 39 10.86 12.31 4.03
C SER A 39 11.16 10.81 4.11
N ASP A 40 12.36 10.44 4.54
CA ASP A 40 12.76 9.03 4.70
C ASP A 40 11.79 8.27 5.62
N LEU A 41 11.25 8.95 6.64
CA LEU A 41 10.20 8.44 7.53
C LEU A 41 8.91 8.11 6.78
N TYR A 42 8.53 8.93 5.78
CA TYR A 42 7.37 8.66 4.95
C TYR A 42 7.56 7.41 4.11
N ILE A 43 8.71 7.28 3.45
CA ILE A 43 9.07 6.12 2.63
C ILE A 43 9.05 4.86 3.49
N PHE A 44 9.62 4.92 4.70
CA PHE A 44 9.61 3.82 5.66
C PHE A 44 8.18 3.43 6.08
N ASN A 45 7.35 4.40 6.47
CA ASN A 45 5.96 4.15 6.86
C ASN A 45 5.13 3.56 5.72
N LYS A 46 5.32 4.02 4.48
CA LYS A 46 4.61 3.47 3.32
C LYS A 46 5.04 2.05 2.99
N ARG A 47 6.32 1.71 3.13
CA ARG A 47 6.79 0.33 2.97
C ARG A 47 6.18 -0.59 4.02
N ILE A 48 6.12 -0.17 5.28
CA ILE A 48 5.45 -0.93 6.35
C ILE A 48 3.96 -1.09 6.06
N GLY A 49 3.28 -0.02 5.66
CA GLY A 49 1.87 -0.06 5.27
C GLY A 49 1.62 -1.01 4.09
N GLY A 50 2.53 -1.03 3.11
CA GLY A 50 2.52 -1.96 1.97
C GLY A 50 2.65 -3.42 2.40
N ILE A 51 3.61 -3.74 3.29
CA ILE A 51 3.77 -5.09 3.87
C ILE A 51 2.46 -5.54 4.52
N ILE A 52 1.88 -4.68 5.37
CA ILE A 52 0.64 -5.01 6.09
C ILE A 52 -0.51 -5.23 5.10
N CYS A 53 -0.67 -4.36 4.09
CA CYS A 53 -1.69 -4.52 3.05
C CYS A 53 -1.54 -5.85 2.29
N THR A 54 -0.31 -6.20 1.90
CA THR A 54 -0.04 -7.46 1.21
C THR A 54 -0.36 -8.67 2.09
N VAL A 55 0.05 -8.64 3.38
CA VAL A 55 -0.24 -9.71 4.34
C VAL A 55 -1.75 -9.88 4.53
N VAL A 56 -2.49 -8.79 4.70
CA VAL A 56 -3.96 -8.82 4.83
C VAL A 56 -4.61 -9.40 3.57
N GLY A 57 -4.16 -8.99 2.39
CA GLY A 57 -4.65 -9.53 1.13
C GLY A 57 -4.41 -11.04 0.98
N VAL A 58 -3.24 -11.53 1.38
CA VAL A 58 -2.93 -12.97 1.41
C VAL A 58 -3.82 -13.71 2.40
N ILE A 59 -4.02 -13.18 3.61
CA ILE A 59 -4.91 -13.79 4.62
C ILE A 59 -6.34 -13.89 4.09
N LEU A 60 -6.86 -12.84 3.44
CA LEU A 60 -8.21 -12.85 2.84
C LEU A 60 -8.34 -13.93 1.75
N LEU A 61 -7.29 -14.15 0.94
CA LEU A 61 -7.28 -15.24 -0.03
C LEU A 61 -7.24 -16.61 0.64
N LEU A 62 -6.42 -16.79 1.68
CA LEU A 62 -6.32 -18.05 2.42
C LEU A 62 -7.66 -18.41 3.08
N ILE A 63 -8.32 -17.45 3.73
CA ILE A 63 -9.65 -17.66 4.32
C ILE A 63 -10.65 -18.11 3.25
N LYS A 64 -10.60 -17.51 2.05
CA LYS A 64 -11.52 -17.88 0.98
C LYS A 64 -11.22 -19.22 0.32
N ILE A 65 -9.96 -19.67 0.33
CA ILE A 65 -9.59 -21.01 -0.15
C ILE A 65 -10.03 -22.08 0.85
N LEU A 66 -9.95 -21.78 2.15
CA LEU A 66 -10.30 -22.71 3.22
C LEU A 66 -11.82 -22.82 3.47
N SER A 67 -12.59 -21.78 3.15
CA SER A 67 -14.05 -21.69 3.32
C SER A 67 -14.83 -21.90 2.03
#